data_AF-A0A098EBS0-F1
#
_entry.id   AF-A0A098EBS0-F1
#
_cell.length_a   1.000
_cell.length_b   1.000
_cell.length_c   1.000
_cell.angle_alpha   90.00
_cell.angle_beta   90.00
_cell.angle_gamma   90.00
#
_symmetry.space_group_name_H-M   'P 1'
#
loop_
_entity.id
_entity.type
_entity.pdbx_description
1 polymer ?
#
loop_
_entity_poly.entity_id
_entity_poly.type
_entity_poly.pdbx_seq_one_letter_code
_entity_poly.pdbx_strand_id
1 'polypeptide(L)'
;MKNLNLGELAAVSEALALSLCLDRFISLLVLSHFSEIYIVMEALTLRMNIYADPKVNPTTEPKVYPIGTPDENSPLLITSNFALTYFGVAGDIESGKVSCYLLVIDTEGLAVLVALAGGKLNAVKIKEAMDANHVEKLVKHRKLVIPGYVGRIKGAIEDETKWGVLVGPQDSGGIGDFLRKNWTEGGLDVKTK
;
A
#
# COMPACT_ATOMS: atom_id res chain seq x y z
N MET A 1 13.93 16.46 -21.60
CA MET A 1 15.12 17.34 -21.67
C MET A 1 14.94 18.63 -22.47
N LYS A 2 14.06 18.72 -23.49
CA LYS A 2 13.95 19.94 -24.33
C LYS A 2 13.37 21.20 -23.65
N ASN A 3 12.79 21.08 -22.43
CA ASN A 3 12.15 22.18 -21.70
C ASN A 3 12.82 22.48 -20.34
N LEU A 4 14.01 21.94 -20.08
CA LEU A 4 14.73 22.18 -18.82
C LEU A 4 15.71 23.34 -18.98
N ASN A 5 15.84 24.15 -17.94
CA ASN A 5 16.89 25.17 -17.90
C ASN A 5 18.27 24.50 -17.74
N LEU A 6 19.34 25.27 -17.93
CA LEU A 6 20.71 24.74 -17.93
C LEU A 6 21.09 24.11 -16.57
N GLY A 7 20.60 24.68 -15.46
CA GLY A 7 20.84 24.18 -14.10
C GLY A 7 20.10 22.88 -13.84
N GLU A 8 18.83 22.78 -14.23
CA GLU A 8 18.02 21.56 -14.16
C GLU A 8 18.62 20.44 -15.01
N LEU A 9 19.18 20.76 -16.18
CA LEU A 9 19.86 19.77 -17.02
C LEU A 9 21.14 19.24 -16.34
N ALA A 10 21.91 20.11 -15.69
CA ALA A 10 23.10 19.72 -14.93
C ALA A 10 22.73 18.84 -13.72
N ALA A 11 21.67 19.23 -13.00
CA ALA A 11 21.08 18.46 -11.91
C ALA A 11 20.64 17.05 -12.34
N VAL A 12 19.90 16.93 -13.44
CA VAL A 12 19.47 15.63 -13.98
C VAL A 12 20.67 14.79 -14.44
N SER A 13 21.68 15.42 -15.05
CA SER A 13 22.90 14.71 -15.45
C SER A 13 23.69 14.20 -14.25
N GLU A 14 23.76 14.98 -13.17
CA GLU A 14 24.34 14.56 -11.90
C GLU A 14 23.58 13.39 -11.29
N ALA A 15 22.23 13.43 -11.26
CA ALA A 15 21.40 12.30 -10.80
C ALA A 15 21.68 10.99 -11.58
N LEU A 16 21.82 11.08 -12.90
CA LEU A 16 22.18 9.93 -13.73
C LEU A 16 23.60 9.40 -13.42
N ALA A 17 24.56 10.29 -13.17
CA ALA A 17 25.90 9.89 -12.77
C ALA A 17 25.89 9.23 -11.38
N LEU A 18 25.10 9.77 -10.43
CA LEU A 18 24.94 9.22 -9.09
C LEU A 18 24.34 7.82 -9.10
N SER A 19 23.30 7.58 -9.91
CA SER A 19 22.69 6.25 -10.01
C SER A 19 23.66 5.19 -10.53
N LEU A 20 24.47 5.53 -11.55
CA LEU A 20 25.54 4.66 -12.04
C LEU A 20 26.60 4.40 -10.97
N CYS A 21 26.95 5.42 -10.19
CA CYS A 21 27.94 5.32 -9.15
C CYS A 21 27.47 4.45 -7.96
N LEU A 22 26.20 4.56 -7.58
CA LEU A 22 25.59 3.74 -6.53
C LEU A 22 25.62 2.25 -6.88
N ASP A 23 25.37 1.90 -8.15
CA ASP A 23 25.44 0.53 -8.65
C ASP A 23 26.89 0.00 -8.71
N ARG A 24 27.89 0.89 -8.84
CA ARG A 24 29.31 0.54 -9.00
C ARG A 24 30.12 0.58 -7.71
N PHE A 25 29.55 0.11 -6.60
CA PHE A 25 30.24 -0.09 -5.31
C PHE A 25 30.89 1.17 -4.71
N ILE A 26 30.49 2.37 -5.13
CA ILE A 26 31.05 3.61 -4.57
C ILE A 26 30.47 3.85 -3.18
N SER A 27 31.36 4.04 -2.20
CA SER A 27 30.99 4.18 -0.79
C SER A 27 30.68 5.61 -0.35
N LEU A 28 31.16 6.62 -1.07
CA LEU A 28 30.94 8.03 -0.76
C LEU A 28 30.64 8.82 -2.03
N LEU A 29 29.52 9.54 -2.01
CA LEU A 29 29.07 10.42 -3.08
C LEU A 29 28.91 11.83 -2.54
N VAL A 30 29.44 12.81 -3.27
CA VAL A 30 29.29 14.23 -2.97
C VAL A 30 28.34 14.82 -4.00
N LEU A 31 27.25 15.43 -3.53
CA LEU A 31 26.25 16.04 -4.39
C LEU A 31 26.49 17.54 -4.47
N SER A 32 26.55 18.07 -5.70
CA SER A 32 26.70 19.50 -5.95
C SER A 32 25.34 20.21 -5.91
N HIS A 33 24.28 19.56 -6.40
CA HIS A 33 22.92 20.10 -6.44
C HIS A 33 22.04 19.61 -5.27
N PHE A 34 22.53 19.71 -4.03
CA PHE A 34 21.78 19.28 -2.84
C PHE A 34 20.49 20.08 -2.58
N SER A 35 20.37 21.29 -3.12
CA SER A 35 19.16 22.12 -3.03
C SER A 35 17.97 21.53 -3.79
N GLU A 36 18.23 20.66 -4.76
CA GLU A 36 17.22 20.06 -5.62
C GLU A 36 16.71 18.74 -5.02
N ILE A 37 15.60 18.80 -4.28
CA ILE A 37 15.08 17.68 -3.49
C ILE A 37 14.85 16.40 -4.31
N TYR A 38 14.49 16.52 -5.58
CA TYR A 38 14.24 15.36 -6.44
C TYR A 38 15.49 14.52 -6.72
N ILE A 39 16.68 15.15 -6.77
CA ILE A 39 17.96 14.43 -6.94
C ILE A 39 18.29 13.66 -5.67
N VAL A 40 18.14 14.32 -4.52
CA VAL A 40 18.40 13.71 -3.22
C VAL A 40 17.44 12.54 -2.99
N MET A 41 16.16 12.71 -3.32
CA MET A 41 15.15 11.65 -3.20
C MET A 41 15.48 10.45 -4.09
N GLU A 42 15.92 10.67 -5.33
CA GLU A 42 16.35 9.61 -6.24
C GLU A 42 17.52 8.82 -5.64
N ALA A 43 18.60 9.51 -5.25
CA ALA A 43 19.80 8.87 -4.74
C ALA A 43 19.52 8.08 -3.44
N LEU A 44 18.69 8.62 -2.54
CA LEU A 44 18.29 7.94 -1.32
C LEU A 44 17.39 6.72 -1.62
N THR A 45 16.42 6.86 -2.52
CA THR A 45 15.51 5.77 -2.88
C THR A 45 16.26 4.63 -3.57
N LEU A 46 17.13 4.94 -4.52
CA LEU A 46 17.94 3.95 -5.21
C LEU A 46 18.89 3.24 -4.26
N ARG A 47 19.55 3.99 -3.36
CA ARG A 47 20.39 3.40 -2.32
C ARG A 47 19.60 2.45 -1.42
N MET A 48 18.40 2.85 -0.96
CA MET A 48 17.56 1.99 -0.14
C MET A 48 17.20 0.68 -0.85
N ASN A 49 16.98 0.73 -2.17
CA ASN A 49 16.65 -0.46 -2.96
C ASN A 49 17.86 -1.35 -3.25
N ILE A 50 19.02 -0.79 -3.61
CA ILE A 50 20.24 -1.56 -3.93
C ILE A 50 20.81 -2.26 -2.69
N TYR A 51 20.81 -1.57 -1.55
CA TYR A 51 21.43 -2.06 -0.32
C TYR A 51 20.45 -2.81 0.60
N ALA A 52 19.20 -3.02 0.17
CA ALA A 52 18.28 -3.92 0.86
C ALA A 52 18.76 -5.38 0.74
N ASP A 53 18.61 -6.18 1.81
CA ASP A 53 18.92 -7.61 1.75
C ASP A 53 17.92 -8.31 0.80
N PRO A 54 18.38 -8.91 -0.32
CA PRO A 54 17.49 -9.53 -1.29
C PRO A 54 16.79 -10.79 -0.77
N LYS A 55 17.23 -11.36 0.36
CA LYS A 55 16.62 -12.56 0.95
C LYS A 55 15.49 -12.24 1.93
N VAL A 56 15.49 -11.03 2.48
CA VAL A 56 14.54 -10.63 3.53
C VAL A 56 13.63 -9.55 2.96
N ASN A 57 12.37 -9.91 2.73
CA ASN A 57 11.38 -8.93 2.34
C ASN A 57 11.07 -8.02 3.53
N PRO A 58 11.06 -6.69 3.36
CA PRO A 58 10.59 -5.79 4.40
C PRO A 58 9.10 -6.06 4.67
N THR A 59 8.76 -6.27 5.94
CA THR A 59 7.40 -6.58 6.38
C THR A 59 6.88 -5.56 7.37
N THR A 60 5.56 -5.42 7.37
CA THR A 60 4.80 -4.68 8.39
C THR A 60 4.17 -5.67 9.36
N GLU A 61 3.95 -5.25 10.61
CA GLU A 61 3.29 -6.08 11.60
C GLU A 61 1.86 -6.45 11.16
N PRO A 62 1.47 -7.73 11.12
CA PRO A 62 0.11 -8.14 10.76
C PRO A 62 -0.90 -7.75 11.85
N LYS A 63 -1.64 -6.66 11.62
CA LYS A 63 -2.71 -6.20 12.50
C LYS A 63 -3.70 -5.31 11.75
N VAL A 64 -4.76 -4.91 12.44
CA VAL A 64 -5.65 -3.85 11.95
C VAL A 64 -5.03 -2.48 12.23
N TYR A 65 -4.88 -1.70 11.17
CA TYR A 65 -4.45 -0.31 11.23
C TYR A 65 -5.64 0.63 11.00
N PRO A 66 -5.99 1.48 11.97
CA PRO A 66 -6.93 2.57 11.73
C PRO A 66 -6.22 3.67 10.94
N ILE A 67 -6.77 4.04 9.79
CA ILE A 67 -6.27 5.15 8.97
C ILE A 67 -7.25 6.31 9.08
N GLY A 68 -6.74 7.50 9.40
CA GLY A 68 -7.55 8.67 9.71
C GLY A 68 -8.27 8.53 11.05
N THR A 69 -9.58 8.77 11.07
CA THR A 69 -10.44 8.63 12.26
C THR A 69 -11.63 7.72 11.94
N PRO A 70 -11.41 6.40 11.81
CA PRO A 70 -12.47 5.47 11.46
C PRO A 70 -13.47 5.30 12.62
N ASP A 71 -14.74 5.18 12.26
CA ASP A 71 -15.86 4.88 13.14
C ASP A 71 -16.37 3.43 12.91
N GLU A 72 -17.42 3.03 13.63
CA GLU A 72 -18.00 1.69 13.51
C GLU A 72 -18.66 1.40 12.14
N ASN A 73 -18.86 2.42 11.30
CA ASN A 73 -19.43 2.30 9.95
C ASN A 73 -18.38 2.42 8.84
N SER A 74 -17.12 2.65 9.22
CA SER A 74 -16.02 2.86 8.30
C SER A 74 -15.61 1.56 7.61
N PRO A 75 -15.24 1.62 6.32
CA PRO A 75 -14.95 0.42 5.55
C PRO A 75 -13.75 -0.37 6.11
N LEU A 76 -13.83 -1.69 6.02
CA LEU A 76 -12.75 -2.62 6.34
C LEU A 76 -12.11 -3.10 5.03
N LEU A 77 -10.85 -2.74 4.80
CA LEU A 77 -10.04 -3.15 3.66
C LEU A 77 -9.02 -4.20 4.09
N ILE A 78 -8.63 -5.09 3.19
CA ILE A 78 -7.52 -6.03 3.42
C ILE A 78 -6.32 -5.75 2.53
N THR A 79 -5.12 -6.04 3.05
CA THR A 79 -3.89 -6.02 2.27
C THR A 79 -2.90 -7.08 2.79
N SER A 80 -1.78 -7.28 2.08
CA SER A 80 -0.65 -8.11 2.50
C SER A 80 0.31 -7.37 3.43
N ASN A 81 1.08 -8.10 4.25
CA ASN A 81 2.10 -7.52 5.13
C ASN A 81 3.42 -7.15 4.45
N PHE A 82 3.53 -7.22 3.12
CA PHE A 82 4.68 -6.68 2.40
C PHE A 82 4.72 -5.14 2.55
N ALA A 83 5.83 -4.61 3.07
CA ALA A 83 5.92 -3.21 3.48
C ALA A 83 5.57 -2.23 2.36
N LEU A 84 6.08 -2.44 1.13
CA LEU A 84 5.79 -1.56 0.00
C LEU A 84 4.30 -1.57 -0.39
N THR A 85 3.64 -2.73 -0.31
CA THR A 85 2.18 -2.80 -0.54
C THR A 85 1.40 -2.12 0.57
N TYR A 86 1.77 -2.33 1.83
CA TYR A 86 1.13 -1.67 2.96
C TYR A 86 1.23 -0.14 2.85
N PHE A 87 2.44 0.41 2.67
CA PHE A 87 2.65 1.85 2.63
C PHE A 87 2.02 2.50 1.38
N GLY A 88 2.01 1.81 0.23
CA GLY A 88 1.30 2.28 -0.95
C GLY A 88 -0.20 2.39 -0.70
N VAL A 89 -0.82 1.33 -0.17
CA VAL A 89 -2.26 1.32 0.13
C VAL A 89 -2.61 2.35 1.21
N ALA A 90 -1.83 2.41 2.30
CA ALA A 90 -2.08 3.35 3.39
C ALA A 90 -1.96 4.82 2.91
N GLY A 91 -0.90 5.13 2.15
CA GLY A 91 -0.70 6.46 1.59
C GLY A 91 -1.80 6.87 0.60
N ASP A 92 -2.31 5.94 -0.21
CA ASP A 92 -3.41 6.21 -1.14
C ASP A 92 -4.76 6.41 -0.43
N ILE A 93 -4.98 5.71 0.68
CA ILE A 93 -6.16 5.93 1.54
C ILE A 93 -6.10 7.31 2.19
N GLU A 94 -4.94 7.68 2.75
CA GLU A 94 -4.71 8.98 3.37
C GLU A 94 -4.86 10.12 2.35
N SER A 95 -4.24 9.99 1.17
CA SER A 95 -4.37 10.99 0.10
C SER A 95 -5.80 11.08 -0.45
N GLY A 96 -6.51 9.95 -0.48
CA GLY A 96 -7.93 9.85 -0.80
C GLY A 96 -8.86 10.53 0.22
N LYS A 97 -8.33 10.93 1.39
CA LYS A 97 -9.05 11.51 2.54
C LYS A 97 -10.20 10.62 3.01
N VAL A 98 -9.95 9.31 3.08
CA VAL A 98 -10.93 8.32 3.55
C VAL A 98 -10.48 7.75 4.88
N SER A 99 -11.38 7.75 5.87
CA SER A 99 -11.17 7.03 7.12
C SER A 99 -11.59 5.57 6.95
N CYS A 100 -10.73 4.63 7.31
CA CYS A 100 -11.01 3.20 7.20
C CYS A 100 -10.17 2.34 8.14
N TYR A 101 -10.54 1.07 8.26
CA TYR A 101 -9.71 0.05 8.87
C TYR A 101 -8.98 -0.74 7.79
N LEU A 102 -7.66 -0.83 7.89
CA LEU A 102 -6.82 -1.63 7.01
C LEU A 102 -6.31 -2.86 7.76
N LEU A 103 -6.87 -4.03 7.45
CA LEU A 103 -6.42 -5.31 7.97
C LEU A 103 -5.21 -5.81 7.16
N VAL A 104 -4.06 -5.86 7.80
CA VAL A 104 -2.82 -6.37 7.22
C VAL A 104 -2.69 -7.85 7.54
N ILE A 105 -2.71 -8.68 6.49
CA ILE A 105 -2.66 -10.14 6.60
C ILE A 105 -1.21 -10.62 6.49
N ASP A 106 -0.82 -11.58 7.32
CA ASP A 106 0.50 -12.20 7.22
C ASP A 106 0.62 -13.09 5.99
N THR A 107 1.33 -12.58 4.99
CA THR A 107 1.66 -13.25 3.74
C THR A 107 3.16 -13.54 3.64
N GLU A 108 3.89 -13.60 4.77
CA GLU A 108 5.34 -13.82 4.81
C GLU A 108 6.12 -12.75 4.02
N GLY A 109 5.59 -11.52 3.97
CA GLY A 109 6.19 -10.41 3.24
C GLY A 109 6.03 -10.47 1.73
N LEU A 110 5.10 -11.27 1.22
CA LEU A 110 4.79 -11.34 -0.21
C LEU A 110 3.72 -10.32 -0.60
N ALA A 111 3.90 -9.67 -1.75
CA ALA A 111 2.89 -8.80 -2.35
C ALA A 111 1.60 -9.56 -2.67
N VAL A 112 0.45 -8.86 -2.69
CA VAL A 112 -0.90 -9.42 -2.85
C VAL A 112 -1.01 -10.49 -3.95
N LEU A 113 -0.54 -10.18 -5.17
CA LEU A 113 -0.61 -11.11 -6.31
C LEU A 113 0.22 -12.37 -6.11
N VAL A 114 1.44 -12.21 -5.60
CA VAL A 114 2.37 -13.32 -5.35
C VAL A 114 1.87 -14.19 -4.20
N ALA A 115 1.36 -13.55 -3.14
CA ALA A 115 0.76 -14.23 -2.00
C ALA A 115 -0.48 -15.04 -2.41
N LEU A 116 -1.32 -14.51 -3.30
CA LEU A 116 -2.47 -15.22 -3.85
C LEU A 116 -2.04 -16.43 -4.68
N ALA A 117 -1.07 -16.25 -5.60
CA ALA A 117 -0.56 -17.34 -6.42
C ALA A 117 0.15 -18.43 -5.60
N GLY A 118 0.88 -18.03 -4.55
CA GLY A 118 1.56 -18.93 -3.61
C GLY A 118 0.64 -19.55 -2.55
N GLY A 119 -0.67 -19.27 -2.58
CA GLY A 119 -1.64 -19.79 -1.61
C GLY A 119 -1.48 -19.24 -0.19
N LYS A 120 -0.60 -18.24 0.00
CA LYS A 120 -0.35 -17.55 1.28
C LYS A 120 -1.38 -16.46 1.57
N LEU A 121 -2.19 -16.08 0.58
CA LEU A 121 -3.38 -15.25 0.73
C LEU A 121 -4.59 -16.05 0.22
N ASN A 122 -5.38 -16.60 1.14
CA ASN A 122 -6.55 -17.43 0.85
C ASN A 122 -7.70 -17.11 1.82
N ALA A 123 -8.90 -17.64 1.54
CA ALA A 123 -10.10 -17.35 2.33
C ALA A 123 -9.97 -17.71 3.82
N VAL A 124 -9.31 -18.84 4.13
CA VAL A 124 -9.10 -19.31 5.50
C VAL A 124 -8.19 -18.35 6.25
N LYS A 125 -7.04 -17.97 5.67
CA LYS A 125 -6.12 -17.00 6.27
C LYS A 125 -6.73 -15.62 6.48
N ILE A 126 -7.60 -15.17 5.56
CA ILE A 126 -8.33 -13.90 5.72
C ILE A 126 -9.23 -14.00 6.95
N LYS A 127 -9.98 -15.09 7.10
CA LYS A 127 -10.85 -15.32 8.27
C LYS A 127 -10.06 -15.41 9.57
N GLU A 128 -8.98 -16.19 9.60
CA GLU A 128 -8.08 -16.28 10.76
C GLU A 128 -7.57 -14.90 11.18
N ALA A 129 -7.16 -14.07 10.22
CA ALA A 129 -6.71 -12.70 10.49
C ALA A 129 -7.85 -11.81 11.03
N MET A 130 -9.06 -11.95 10.51
CA MET A 130 -10.24 -11.24 11.00
C MET A 130 -10.56 -11.62 12.45
N ASP A 131 -10.58 -12.92 12.76
CA ASP A 131 -10.89 -13.46 14.07
C ASP A 131 -9.84 -13.05 15.11
N ALA A 132 -8.55 -13.18 14.74
CA ALA A 132 -7.41 -12.80 15.59
C ALA A 132 -7.40 -11.31 15.94
N ASN A 133 -7.87 -10.45 15.04
CA ASN A 133 -7.95 -9.00 15.26
C ASN A 133 -9.33 -8.55 15.79
N HIS A 134 -10.25 -9.48 16.05
CA HIS A 134 -11.59 -9.21 16.55
C HIS A 134 -12.35 -8.14 15.76
N VAL A 135 -12.24 -8.16 14.42
CA VAL A 135 -12.81 -7.12 13.54
C VAL A 135 -14.33 -6.96 13.69
N GLU A 136 -15.04 -8.01 14.12
CA GLU A 136 -16.49 -7.93 14.39
C GLU A 136 -16.85 -6.96 15.53
N LYS A 137 -15.89 -6.63 16.40
CA LYS A 137 -16.08 -5.64 17.47
C LYS A 137 -15.74 -4.22 17.03
N LEU A 138 -15.01 -4.06 15.92
CA LEU A 138 -14.56 -2.77 15.40
C LEU A 138 -15.60 -2.13 14.47
N VAL A 139 -16.30 -2.93 13.68
CA VAL A 139 -17.30 -2.46 12.71
C VAL A 139 -18.66 -3.13 12.94
N LYS A 140 -19.74 -2.38 12.75
CA LYS A 140 -21.13 -2.87 12.87
C LYS A 140 -21.62 -3.60 11.63
N HIS A 141 -20.98 -3.39 10.49
CA HIS A 141 -21.34 -4.00 9.23
C HIS A 141 -20.57 -5.31 8.99
N ARG A 142 -21.13 -6.20 8.15
CA ARG A 142 -20.45 -7.41 7.66
C ARG A 142 -20.08 -7.26 6.19
N LYS A 143 -19.21 -6.29 5.91
CA LYS A 143 -18.75 -5.96 4.55
C LYS A 143 -17.22 -5.82 4.55
N LEU A 144 -16.56 -6.48 3.60
CA LEU A 144 -15.10 -6.53 3.46
C LEU A 144 -14.70 -6.06 2.06
N VAL A 145 -13.72 -5.16 1.96
CA VAL A 145 -13.18 -4.71 0.68
C VAL A 145 -11.86 -5.44 0.41
N ILE A 146 -11.80 -6.15 -0.71
CA ILE A 146 -10.62 -6.90 -1.13
C ILE A 146 -9.91 -6.23 -2.31
N PRO A 147 -8.58 -6.38 -2.46
CA PRO A 147 -7.87 -5.89 -3.63
C PRO A 147 -8.43 -6.50 -4.92
N GLY A 148 -8.43 -5.74 -6.03
CA GLY A 148 -9.02 -6.18 -7.30
C GLY A 148 -8.48 -7.52 -7.81
N TYR A 149 -7.19 -7.78 -7.62
CA TYR A 149 -6.55 -9.04 -8.01
C TYR A 149 -7.05 -10.27 -7.24
N VAL A 150 -7.61 -10.07 -6.05
CA VAL A 150 -8.14 -11.12 -5.17
C VAL A 150 -9.59 -11.47 -5.52
N GLY A 151 -10.22 -10.73 -6.45
CA GLY A 151 -11.61 -10.93 -6.86
C GLY A 151 -11.96 -12.36 -7.31
N ARG A 152 -10.99 -13.13 -7.81
CA ARG A 152 -11.21 -14.53 -8.23
C ARG A 152 -11.63 -15.46 -7.09
N ILE A 153 -11.17 -15.19 -5.86
CA ILE A 153 -11.50 -16.00 -4.67
C ILE A 153 -12.64 -15.39 -3.84
N LYS A 154 -13.34 -14.38 -4.36
CA LYS A 154 -14.44 -13.70 -3.67
C LYS A 154 -15.44 -14.67 -3.05
N GLY A 155 -15.97 -15.61 -3.84
CA GLY A 155 -16.98 -16.57 -3.37
C GLY A 155 -16.49 -17.41 -2.19
N ALA A 156 -15.25 -17.89 -2.26
CA ALA A 156 -14.65 -18.64 -1.15
C ALA A 156 -14.48 -17.78 0.12
N ILE A 157 -14.16 -16.49 -0.03
CA ILE A 157 -14.07 -15.56 1.11
C ILE A 157 -15.47 -15.34 1.71
N GLU A 158 -16.50 -15.11 0.89
CA GLU A 158 -17.88 -14.93 1.36
C GLU A 158 -18.41 -16.18 2.07
N ASP A 159 -18.13 -17.37 1.52
CA ASP A 159 -18.52 -18.65 2.12
C ASP A 159 -17.86 -18.90 3.47
N GLU A 160 -16.57 -18.57 3.59
CA GLU A 160 -15.78 -18.83 4.79
C GLU A 160 -16.06 -17.78 5.88
N THR A 161 -16.03 -16.51 5.52
CA THR A 161 -16.20 -15.39 6.47
C THR A 161 -17.67 -15.11 6.82
N LYS A 162 -18.61 -15.42 5.91
CA LYS A 162 -20.02 -14.96 5.99
C LYS A 162 -20.18 -13.44 5.94
N TRP A 163 -19.18 -12.72 5.42
CA TRP A 163 -19.23 -11.28 5.18
C TRP A 163 -19.46 -11.03 3.69
N GLY A 164 -20.16 -9.94 3.36
CA GLY A 164 -20.31 -9.50 1.98
C GLY A 164 -18.98 -8.94 1.45
N VAL A 165 -18.50 -9.42 0.31
CA VAL A 165 -17.20 -9.02 -0.22
C VAL A 165 -17.34 -8.08 -1.41
N LEU A 166 -16.72 -6.91 -1.31
CA LEU A 166 -16.60 -5.94 -2.38
C LEU A 166 -15.21 -6.03 -3.01
N VAL A 167 -15.17 -6.15 -4.33
CA VAL A 167 -13.91 -6.15 -5.08
C VAL A 167 -13.51 -4.70 -5.35
N GLY A 168 -12.42 -4.27 -4.71
CA GLY A 168 -11.82 -2.97 -4.91
C GLY A 168 -11.07 -2.84 -6.24
N PRO A 169 -10.40 -1.70 -6.46
CA PRO A 169 -9.59 -1.49 -7.66
C PRO A 169 -8.35 -2.40 -7.67
N GLN A 170 -7.77 -2.59 -8.86
CA GLN A 170 -6.49 -3.30 -9.00
C GLN A 170 -5.32 -2.48 -8.45
N ASP A 171 -5.38 -1.16 -8.62
CA ASP A 171 -4.38 -0.22 -8.13
C ASP A 171 -4.92 0.58 -6.94
N SER A 172 -4.07 0.82 -5.94
CA SER A 172 -4.48 1.45 -4.68
C SER A 172 -4.86 2.92 -4.84
N GLY A 173 -4.31 3.62 -5.85
CA GLY A 173 -4.68 5.00 -6.15
C GLY A 173 -6.16 5.21 -6.46
N GLY A 174 -6.88 4.15 -6.87
CA GLY A 174 -8.32 4.19 -7.12
C GLY A 174 -9.20 4.00 -5.88
N ILE A 175 -8.64 3.73 -4.70
CA ILE A 175 -9.42 3.37 -3.50
C ILE A 175 -10.35 4.50 -3.08
N GLY A 176 -9.87 5.74 -3.10
CA GLY A 176 -10.68 6.91 -2.70
C GLY A 176 -11.96 7.05 -3.54
N ASP A 177 -11.83 6.96 -4.87
CA ASP A 177 -12.97 7.06 -5.79
C ASP A 177 -13.89 5.85 -5.71
N PHE A 178 -13.32 4.66 -5.52
CA PHE A 178 -14.09 3.43 -5.34
C PHE A 178 -14.99 3.51 -4.11
N LEU A 179 -14.44 3.92 -2.97
CA LEU A 179 -15.18 4.02 -1.71
C LEU A 179 -16.26 5.10 -1.79
N ARG A 180 -15.99 6.26 -2.41
CA ARG A 180 -17.01 7.30 -2.61
C ARG A 180 -18.22 6.84 -3.43
N LYS A 181 -18.02 5.98 -4.43
CA LYS A 181 -19.09 5.49 -5.30
C LYS A 181 -19.86 4.32 -4.70
N ASN A 182 -19.15 3.40 -4.06
CA ASN A 182 -19.69 2.10 -3.65
C ASN A 182 -19.96 1.99 -2.14
N TRP A 183 -19.53 2.98 -1.35
CA TRP A 183 -19.70 3.02 0.09
C TRP A 183 -20.43 4.30 0.51
N THR A 184 -21.75 4.29 0.34
CA THR A 184 -22.64 5.43 0.62
C THR A 184 -23.34 5.37 1.98
N GLU A 185 -23.25 4.26 2.71
CA GLU A 185 -24.06 4.02 3.93
C GLU A 185 -23.35 4.28 5.27
N GLY A 186 -22.05 4.55 5.27
CA GLY A 186 -21.30 4.89 6.48
C GLY A 186 -20.59 6.21 6.24
N GLY A 187 -20.99 7.26 6.97
CA GLY A 187 -20.57 8.64 6.76
C GLY A 187 -19.08 8.77 6.48
N LEU A 188 -18.73 8.80 5.20
CA LEU A 188 -17.44 9.33 4.80
C LEU A 188 -17.53 10.82 5.19
N ASP A 189 -16.77 11.21 6.23
CA ASP A 189 -16.45 12.60 6.52
C ASP A 189 -15.57 13.13 5.37
N VAL A 190 -16.12 13.14 4.16
CA VAL A 190 -15.55 13.81 3.00
C VAL A 190 -15.72 15.28 3.33
N LYS A 191 -14.72 15.87 3.99
CA LYS A 191 -14.54 17.32 3.96
C LYS A 191 -14.23 17.71 2.52
N THR A 192 -15.26 17.82 1.71
CA THR A 192 -15.26 18.47 0.41
C THR A 192 -14.88 19.93 0.64
N LYS A 193 -13.72 20.31 0.12
CA LYS A 193 -13.44 21.68 -0.30
C LYS A 193 -13.34 21.65 -1.81
#